data_AF-A0A3B3UWT3-F1
#
_entry.id   AF-A0A3B3UWT3-F1
#
_cell.length_a   1.000
_cell.length_b   1.000
_cell.length_c   1.000
_cell.angle_alpha   90.00
_cell.angle_beta   90.00
_cell.angle_gamma   90.00
#
_symmetry.space_group_name_H-M   'P 1'
#
loop_
_entity.id
_entity.type
_entity.pdbx_description
1 polymer ?
#
loop_
_entity_poly.entity_id
_entity_poly.type
_entity_poly.pdbx_seq_one_letter_code
_entity_poly.pdbx_strand_id
1 'polypeptide(L)'
;CACVCVRTGMAWLLQSRDSPRLVLVVVCVALLLDNMLLTVASSCLQDSVFLEEENVRVGLLFASKALVQLLVNPFVGPLTNRIGYHIPMFAGFIIMFVSTIMFAFSGTYPLLFFARSLQGIGSSFSSVAGLGMLASVYTDDDERGVAMGVALGGLAMGVLIGAPFGSVMYDFVGKSAPFLILAFLAVFDGALQLCILTLSNCPSNCPSTPPSLHP
;
A
#
# COMPACT_ATOMS: atom_id res chain seq x y z
N CYS A 1 30.26 -9.55 -5.74
CA CYS A 1 30.48 -8.16 -6.21
C CYS A 1 29.21 -7.31 -6.29
N ALA A 2 28.04 -7.83 -6.68
CA ALA A 2 26.79 -7.06 -6.71
C ALA A 2 26.32 -6.53 -5.34
N CYS A 3 26.63 -7.25 -4.25
CA CYS A 3 26.26 -6.86 -2.88
C CYS A 3 27.13 -5.72 -2.31
N VAL A 4 28.32 -5.48 -2.88
CA VAL A 4 29.23 -4.39 -2.45
C VAL A 4 28.94 -3.09 -3.20
N CYS A 5 28.50 -3.17 -4.45
CA CYS A 5 28.25 -1.99 -5.28
C CYS A 5 26.99 -1.19 -4.86
N VAL A 6 26.05 -1.82 -4.16
CA VAL A 6 24.86 -1.14 -3.57
C VAL A 6 25.22 -0.35 -2.31
N ARG A 7 26.33 -0.70 -1.65
CA ARG A 7 26.71 -0.18 -0.32
C ARG A 7 27.20 1.27 -0.36
N THR A 8 27.74 1.73 -1.48
CA THR A 8 28.42 3.05 -1.57
C THR A 8 27.48 4.20 -1.96
N GLY A 9 26.35 3.91 -2.62
CA GLY A 9 25.33 4.92 -2.96
C GLY A 9 24.25 5.13 -1.90
N MET A 10 24.11 4.20 -0.95
CA MET A 10 22.98 4.12 0.01
C MET A 10 23.33 4.51 1.45
N ALA A 11 24.47 5.14 1.70
CA ALA A 11 24.83 5.63 3.05
C ALA A 11 23.80 6.65 3.60
N TRP A 12 23.19 7.45 2.73
CA TRP A 12 22.06 8.34 3.06
C TRP A 12 20.77 7.57 3.41
N LEU A 13 20.48 6.47 2.72
CA LEU A 13 19.30 5.64 2.97
C LEU A 13 19.41 4.81 4.26
N LEU A 14 20.64 4.49 4.67
CA LEU A 14 20.93 3.84 5.96
C LEU A 14 20.73 4.77 7.17
N GLN A 15 20.88 6.09 6.99
CA GLN A 15 20.68 7.11 8.05
C GLN A 15 19.18 7.41 8.29
N SER A 16 18.35 7.32 7.24
CA SER A 16 16.88 7.49 7.35
C SER A 16 16.15 6.23 7.88
N ARG A 17 16.90 5.15 8.12
CA ARG A 17 16.45 3.76 8.33
C ARG A 17 15.88 3.46 9.73
N ASP A 18 16.23 4.26 10.72
CA ASP A 18 15.71 4.17 12.10
C ASP A 18 14.50 5.09 12.34
N SER A 19 14.04 5.81 11.31
CA SER A 19 13.03 6.83 11.52
C SER A 19 11.63 6.21 11.49
N PRO A 20 10.90 6.20 12.64
CA PRO A 20 9.52 5.71 12.70
C PRO A 20 8.60 6.51 11.76
N ARG A 21 9.03 7.75 11.45
CA ARG A 21 8.43 8.66 10.47
C ARG A 21 8.41 8.10 9.05
N LEU A 22 9.40 7.32 8.63
CA LEU A 22 9.46 6.79 7.27
C LEU A 22 8.45 5.65 7.09
N VAL A 23 8.30 4.77 8.08
CA VAL A 23 7.23 3.77 8.12
C VAL A 23 5.87 4.44 8.09
N LEU A 24 5.69 5.51 8.87
CA LEU A 24 4.46 6.31 8.86
C LEU A 24 4.15 6.88 7.45
N VAL A 25 5.14 7.48 6.78
CA VAL A 25 4.95 8.04 5.43
C VAL A 25 4.54 6.96 4.44
N VAL A 26 5.20 5.80 4.45
CA VAL A 26 4.87 4.71 3.53
C VAL A 26 3.47 4.16 3.79
N VAL A 27 3.11 3.89 5.04
CA VAL A 27 1.75 3.42 5.39
C VAL A 27 0.69 4.47 5.00
N CYS A 28 0.98 5.76 5.22
CA CYS A 28 0.11 6.86 4.83
C CYS A 28 -0.08 6.93 3.30
N VAL A 29 1.00 6.82 2.53
CA VAL A 29 0.96 6.81 1.06
C VAL A 29 0.21 5.58 0.55
N ALA A 30 0.45 4.39 1.11
CA ALA A 30 -0.27 3.18 0.74
C ALA A 30 -1.78 3.30 0.97
N LEU A 31 -2.20 3.82 2.13
CA LEU A 31 -3.62 4.05 2.46
C LEU A 31 -4.24 5.14 1.58
N LEU A 32 -3.48 6.20 1.27
CA LEU A 32 -3.89 7.25 0.35
C LEU A 32 -4.14 6.68 -1.04
N LEU A 33 -3.18 5.91 -1.59
CA LEU A 33 -3.28 5.31 -2.91
C LEU A 33 -4.44 4.31 -3.03
N ASP A 34 -4.69 3.48 -2.01
CA ASP A 34 -5.83 2.54 -1.99
C ASP A 34 -7.17 3.28 -2.07
N ASN A 35 -7.32 4.36 -1.30
CA ASN A 35 -8.56 5.14 -1.28
C ASN A 35 -8.71 6.04 -2.50
N MET A 36 -7.59 6.51 -3.05
CA MET A 36 -7.57 7.24 -4.30
C MET A 36 -7.97 6.34 -5.47
N LEU A 37 -7.49 5.08 -5.52
CA LEU A 37 -7.94 4.09 -6.50
C LEU A 37 -9.44 3.82 -6.38
N LEU A 38 -9.97 3.75 -5.15
CA LEU A 38 -11.39 3.55 -4.90
C LEU A 38 -12.23 4.68 -5.51
N THR A 39 -11.87 5.95 -5.26
CA THR A 39 -12.61 7.12 -5.72
C THR A 39 -12.38 7.46 -7.19
N VAL A 40 -11.18 7.27 -7.71
CA VAL A 40 -10.91 7.39 -9.16
C VAL A 40 -11.80 6.43 -9.94
N ALA A 41 -11.87 5.17 -9.51
CA ALA A 41 -12.74 4.21 -10.17
C ALA A 41 -14.22 4.49 -9.94
N SER A 42 -14.66 5.11 -8.82
CA SER A 42 -16.06 5.58 -8.73
C SER A 42 -16.36 6.63 -9.79
N SER A 43 -15.51 7.65 -9.88
CA SER A 43 -15.73 8.77 -10.80
C SER A 43 -15.72 8.32 -12.26
N CYS A 44 -14.76 7.47 -12.65
CA CYS A 44 -14.68 6.96 -14.03
C CYS A 44 -15.84 6.03 -14.41
N LEU A 45 -16.47 5.34 -13.46
CA LEU A 45 -17.67 4.53 -13.72
C LEU A 45 -18.94 5.39 -13.76
N GLN A 46 -19.02 6.42 -12.91
CA GLN A 46 -20.17 7.34 -12.84
C GLN A 46 -20.31 8.18 -14.11
N ASP A 47 -19.20 8.67 -14.68
CA ASP A 47 -19.21 9.52 -15.89
C ASP A 47 -19.79 8.80 -17.12
N SER A 48 -19.69 7.47 -17.16
CA SER A 48 -20.19 6.69 -18.30
C SER A 48 -21.71 6.44 -18.29
N VAL A 49 -22.46 6.76 -17.23
CA VAL A 49 -23.80 6.18 -17.03
C VAL A 49 -24.81 7.16 -16.40
N PHE A 50 -25.81 7.55 -17.18
CA PHE A 50 -26.95 8.40 -16.79
C PHE A 50 -28.28 7.64 -16.57
N LEU A 51 -28.26 6.32 -16.29
CA LEU A 51 -29.48 5.50 -16.11
C LEU A 51 -29.54 4.81 -14.72
N GLU A 52 -30.70 4.90 -14.07
CA GLU A 52 -30.96 4.51 -12.67
C GLU A 52 -30.66 3.04 -12.31
N GLU A 53 -30.71 2.09 -13.25
CA GLU A 53 -30.50 0.65 -12.95
C GLU A 53 -29.02 0.26 -12.74
N GLU A 54 -28.06 1.06 -13.20
CA GLU A 54 -26.63 0.70 -13.09
C GLU A 54 -25.92 1.20 -11.83
N ASN A 55 -26.56 2.07 -11.04
CA ASN A 55 -26.05 2.47 -9.72
C ASN A 55 -25.90 1.27 -8.77
N VAL A 56 -26.76 0.26 -8.90
CA VAL A 56 -26.67 -0.99 -8.13
C VAL A 56 -25.38 -1.74 -8.44
N ARG A 57 -24.98 -1.80 -9.72
CA ARG A 57 -23.73 -2.47 -10.15
C ARG A 57 -22.50 -1.76 -9.62
N VAL A 58 -22.48 -0.43 -9.72
CA VAL A 58 -21.39 0.40 -9.18
C VAL A 58 -21.30 0.22 -7.67
N GLY A 59 -22.43 0.27 -6.95
CA GLY A 59 -22.50 -0.01 -5.52
C GLY A 59 -22.00 -1.42 -5.16
N LEU A 60 -22.34 -2.43 -5.96
CA LEU A 60 -21.89 -3.82 -5.76
C LEU A 60 -20.36 -3.96 -5.90
N LEU A 61 -19.73 -3.20 -6.80
CA LEU A 61 -18.28 -3.17 -6.97
C LEU A 61 -17.56 -2.55 -5.76
N PHE A 62 -18.16 -1.57 -5.09
CA PHE A 62 -17.64 -1.04 -3.83
C PHE A 62 -17.83 -2.01 -2.68
N ALA A 63 -19.03 -2.58 -2.60
CA ALA A 63 -19.37 -3.56 -1.59
C ALA A 63 -18.48 -4.80 -1.66
N SER A 64 -18.10 -5.26 -2.86
CA SER A 64 -17.25 -6.45 -3.00
C SER A 64 -15.86 -6.27 -2.40
N LYS A 65 -15.20 -5.12 -2.61
CA LYS A 65 -13.93 -4.79 -1.95
C LYS A 65 -14.11 -4.80 -0.43
N ALA A 66 -15.10 -4.07 0.08
CA ALA A 66 -15.33 -3.95 1.52
C ALA A 66 -15.68 -5.28 2.18
N LEU A 67 -16.47 -6.13 1.51
CA LEU A 67 -16.86 -7.45 2.00
C LEU A 67 -15.65 -8.38 2.05
N VAL A 68 -14.86 -8.46 0.98
CA VAL A 68 -13.66 -9.29 0.96
C VAL A 68 -12.65 -8.80 2.00
N GLN A 69 -12.47 -7.48 2.12
CA GLN A 69 -11.61 -6.88 3.14
C GLN A 69 -12.07 -7.27 4.56
N LEU A 70 -13.36 -7.16 4.83
CA LEU A 70 -13.96 -7.51 6.12
C LEU A 70 -13.71 -8.99 6.45
N LEU A 71 -13.87 -9.89 5.47
CA LEU A 71 -13.64 -11.31 5.66
C LEU A 71 -12.17 -11.65 5.87
N VAL A 72 -11.25 -10.95 5.19
CA VAL A 72 -9.81 -11.24 5.22
C VAL A 72 -9.13 -10.64 6.46
N ASN A 73 -9.53 -9.43 6.89
CA ASN A 73 -8.98 -8.72 8.06
C ASN A 73 -8.74 -9.60 9.32
N PRO A 74 -9.71 -10.41 9.81
CA PRO A 74 -9.51 -11.23 11.00
C PRO A 74 -8.46 -12.34 10.81
N PHE A 75 -8.18 -12.77 9.59
CA PHE A 75 -7.13 -13.76 9.29
C PHE A 75 -5.75 -13.11 9.21
N VAL A 76 -5.66 -11.85 8.77
CA VAL A 76 -4.37 -11.16 8.61
C VAL A 76 -3.70 -10.91 9.96
N GLY A 77 -4.45 -10.55 11.01
CA GLY A 77 -3.88 -10.24 12.32
C GLY A 77 -3.09 -11.41 12.96
N PRO A 78 -3.67 -12.61 13.09
CA PRO A 78 -2.94 -13.79 13.55
C PRO A 78 -1.77 -14.15 12.63
N LEU A 79 -1.92 -13.92 11.32
CA LEU A 79 -0.86 -14.18 10.34
C LEU A 79 0.34 -13.25 10.58
N THR A 80 0.13 -11.94 10.72
CA THR A 80 1.21 -10.98 11.00
C THR A 80 1.94 -11.30 12.30
N ASN A 81 1.24 -11.83 13.30
CA ASN A 81 1.86 -12.22 14.58
C ASN A 81 2.76 -13.45 14.47
N ARG A 82 2.53 -14.35 13.50
CA ARG A 82 3.34 -15.58 13.35
C ARG A 82 4.49 -15.45 12.36
N ILE A 83 4.29 -14.75 11.24
CA ILE A 83 5.29 -14.63 10.16
C ILE A 83 5.92 -13.22 10.08
N GLY A 84 5.52 -12.31 10.99
CA GLY A 84 5.95 -10.92 11.02
C GLY A 84 5.17 -10.03 10.04
N TYR A 85 5.34 -8.71 10.17
CA TYR A 85 4.61 -7.72 9.36
C TYR A 85 5.10 -7.63 7.90
N HIS A 86 6.36 -7.95 7.65
CA HIS A 86 7.01 -7.70 6.36
C HIS A 86 6.47 -8.56 5.20
N ILE A 87 6.23 -9.86 5.43
CA ILE A 87 5.72 -10.81 4.44
C ILE A 87 4.29 -10.45 3.98
N PRO A 88 3.30 -10.33 4.89
CA PRO A 88 1.94 -9.98 4.49
C PRO A 88 1.88 -8.60 3.83
N MET A 89 2.65 -7.63 4.32
CA MET A 89 2.69 -6.30 3.71
C MET A 89 3.17 -6.34 2.25
N PHE A 90 4.25 -7.08 1.97
CA PHE A 90 4.73 -7.26 0.60
C PHE A 90 3.72 -8.00 -0.29
N ALA A 91 3.11 -9.08 0.23
CA ALA A 91 2.06 -9.79 -0.48
C ALA A 91 0.88 -8.86 -0.84
N GLY A 92 0.50 -7.97 0.10
CA GLY A 92 -0.52 -6.94 -0.12
C GLY A 92 -0.20 -6.03 -1.31
N PHE A 93 1.02 -5.49 -1.39
CA PHE A 93 1.44 -4.64 -2.51
C PHE A 93 1.43 -5.36 -3.86
N ILE A 94 1.89 -6.62 -3.91
CA ILE A 94 1.86 -7.40 -5.15
C ILE A 94 0.41 -7.63 -5.61
N ILE A 95 -0.49 -7.98 -4.69
CA ILE A 95 -1.91 -8.16 -4.97
C ILE A 95 -2.54 -6.83 -5.44
N MET A 96 -2.23 -5.72 -4.77
CA MET A 96 -2.67 -4.38 -5.16
C MET A 96 -2.21 -4.02 -6.57
N PHE A 97 -0.95 -4.26 -6.90
CA PHE A 97 -0.40 -3.98 -8.23
C PHE A 97 -1.09 -4.80 -9.33
N VAL A 98 -1.19 -6.13 -9.14
CA VAL A 98 -1.86 -7.03 -10.09
C VAL A 98 -3.32 -6.63 -10.28
N SER A 99 -4.03 -6.34 -9.18
CA SER A 99 -5.43 -5.89 -9.26
C SER A 99 -5.59 -4.58 -10.02
N THR A 100 -4.65 -3.63 -9.86
CA THR A 100 -4.69 -2.31 -10.51
C THR A 100 -4.43 -2.42 -12.02
N ILE A 101 -3.47 -3.26 -12.42
CA ILE A 101 -3.24 -3.58 -13.85
C ILE A 101 -4.49 -4.25 -14.44
N MET A 102 -5.03 -5.24 -13.74
CA MET A 102 -6.22 -5.95 -14.21
C MET A 102 -7.42 -5.00 -14.33
N PHE A 103 -7.53 -4.01 -13.45
CA PHE A 103 -8.53 -2.95 -13.53
C PHE A 103 -8.29 -2.03 -14.74
N ALA A 104 -7.04 -1.63 -15.01
CA ALA A 104 -6.68 -0.73 -16.11
C ALA A 104 -6.99 -1.31 -17.50
N PHE A 105 -6.85 -2.63 -17.65
CA PHE A 105 -7.15 -3.38 -18.89
C PHE A 105 -8.54 -4.04 -18.89
N SER A 106 -9.37 -3.78 -17.89
CA SER A 106 -10.68 -4.41 -17.79
C SER A 106 -11.66 -3.85 -18.84
N GLY A 107 -12.21 -4.76 -19.66
CA GLY A 107 -13.25 -4.44 -20.64
C GLY A 107 -14.64 -4.93 -20.25
N THR A 108 -14.77 -5.69 -19.15
CA THR A 108 -16.03 -6.35 -18.75
C THR A 108 -16.30 -6.21 -17.26
N TYR A 109 -17.58 -6.11 -16.90
CA TYR A 109 -18.03 -5.97 -15.51
C TYR A 109 -17.55 -7.09 -14.56
N PRO A 110 -17.57 -8.39 -14.94
CA PRO A 110 -17.05 -9.44 -14.07
C PRO A 110 -15.55 -9.31 -13.77
N LEU A 111 -14.76 -8.82 -14.73
CA LEU A 111 -13.32 -8.62 -14.54
C LEU A 111 -13.06 -7.46 -13.56
N LEU A 112 -13.83 -6.37 -13.67
CA LEU A 112 -13.82 -5.24 -12.73
C LEU A 112 -14.18 -5.70 -11.31
N PHE A 113 -15.22 -6.53 -11.19
CA PHE A 113 -15.66 -7.08 -9.91
C PHE A 113 -14.58 -7.97 -9.27
N PHE A 114 -13.96 -8.82 -10.06
CA PHE A 114 -12.86 -9.66 -9.62
C PHE A 114 -11.63 -8.83 -9.22
N ALA A 115 -11.29 -7.80 -9.99
CA ALA A 115 -10.20 -6.87 -9.66
C ALA A 115 -10.45 -6.15 -8.34
N ARG A 116 -11.67 -5.68 -8.07
CA ARG A 116 -12.03 -5.04 -6.79
C ARG A 116 -11.99 -6.00 -5.61
N SER A 117 -12.44 -7.23 -5.82
CA SER A 117 -12.37 -8.29 -4.80
C SER A 117 -10.91 -8.57 -4.43
N LEU A 118 -10.04 -8.71 -5.44
CA LEU A 118 -8.61 -8.91 -5.26
C LEU A 118 -7.94 -7.72 -4.55
N GLN A 119 -8.34 -6.50 -4.89
CA GLN A 119 -7.87 -5.28 -4.23
C GLN A 119 -8.26 -5.25 -2.74
N GLY A 120 -9.43 -5.78 -2.37
CA GLY A 120 -9.83 -5.93 -0.96
C GLY A 120 -8.90 -6.86 -0.18
N ILE A 121 -8.46 -7.95 -0.81
CA ILE A 121 -7.44 -8.85 -0.21
C ILE A 121 -6.12 -8.10 -0.01
N GLY A 122 -5.65 -7.39 -1.04
CA GLY A 122 -4.39 -6.65 -1.00
C GLY A 122 -4.40 -5.54 0.05
N SER A 123 -5.49 -4.77 0.11
CA SER A 123 -5.69 -3.70 1.07
C SER A 123 -5.81 -4.24 2.51
N SER A 124 -6.43 -5.41 2.74
CA SER A 124 -6.43 -6.05 4.08
C SER A 124 -5.03 -6.35 4.55
N PHE A 125 -4.22 -6.96 3.69
CA PHE A 125 -2.84 -7.29 4.04
C PHE A 125 -2.00 -6.04 4.28
N SER A 126 -2.10 -5.02 3.43
CA SER A 126 -1.32 -3.79 3.55
C SER A 126 -1.76 -2.93 4.75
N SER A 127 -3.06 -2.70 4.94
CA SER A 127 -3.57 -1.86 6.03
C SER A 127 -3.37 -2.49 7.41
N VAL A 128 -3.67 -3.78 7.57
CA VAL A 128 -3.51 -4.47 8.87
C VAL A 128 -2.03 -4.61 9.22
N ALA A 129 -1.18 -5.01 8.26
CA ALA A 129 0.26 -5.12 8.52
C ALA A 129 0.92 -3.75 8.72
N GLY A 130 0.51 -2.72 7.97
CA GLY A 130 1.04 -1.36 8.07
C GLY A 130 0.68 -0.68 9.38
N LEU A 131 -0.59 -0.72 9.79
CA LEU A 131 -1.02 -0.19 11.09
C LEU A 131 -0.45 -1.00 12.26
N GLY A 132 -0.32 -2.32 12.11
CA GLY A 132 0.34 -3.18 13.10
C GLY A 132 1.84 -2.88 13.23
N MET A 133 2.53 -2.65 12.12
CA MET A 133 3.93 -2.23 12.11
C MET A 133 4.09 -0.86 12.78
N LEU A 134 3.21 0.09 12.47
CA LEU A 134 3.21 1.41 13.11
C LEU A 134 2.99 1.30 14.63
N ALA A 135 2.08 0.43 15.06
CA ALA A 135 1.85 0.14 16.47
C ALA A 135 3.06 -0.47 17.18
N SER A 136 3.86 -1.29 16.47
CA SER A 136 5.07 -1.90 17.03
C SER A 136 6.26 -0.95 17.12
N VAL A 137 6.29 0.07 16.25
CA VAL A 137 7.38 1.05 16.14
C VAL A 137 7.16 2.23 17.09
N TYR A 138 5.91 2.68 17.25
CA TYR A 138 5.54 3.72 18.21
C TYR A 138 5.04 3.06 19.50
N THR A 139 5.92 2.96 20.50
CA THR A 139 5.61 2.29 21.77
C THR A 139 4.84 3.18 22.74
N ASP A 140 5.01 4.49 22.65
CA ASP A 140 4.30 5.46 23.49
C ASP A 140 2.85 5.62 23.00
N ASP A 141 1.88 5.53 23.90
CA ASP A 141 0.45 5.48 23.55
C ASP A 141 -0.03 6.78 22.89
N ASP A 142 0.48 7.94 23.34
CA ASP A 142 0.15 9.25 22.78
C ASP A 142 0.75 9.41 21.37
N GLU A 143 2.04 9.13 21.20
CA GLU A 143 2.69 9.19 19.88
C GLU A 143 2.10 8.17 18.90
N ARG A 144 1.74 6.97 19.36
CA ARG A 144 1.11 5.92 18.54
C ARG A 144 -0.26 6.37 18.04
N GLY A 145 -1.07 6.97 18.91
CA GLY A 145 -2.38 7.52 18.53
C GLY A 145 -2.27 8.60 17.46
N VAL A 146 -1.31 9.52 17.63
CA VAL A 146 -1.02 10.56 16.63
C VAL A 146 -0.56 9.95 15.31
N ALA A 147 0.37 8.99 15.35
CA ALA A 147 0.87 8.32 14.14
C ALA A 147 -0.25 7.58 13.39
N MET A 148 -1.08 6.80 14.10
CA MET A 148 -2.24 6.14 13.50
C MET A 148 -3.25 7.14 12.93
N GLY A 149 -3.49 8.25 13.64
CA GLY A 149 -4.35 9.33 13.17
C GLY A 149 -3.83 9.97 11.88
N VAL A 150 -2.52 10.21 11.77
CA VAL A 150 -1.89 10.71 10.54
C VAL A 150 -2.02 9.71 9.39
N ALA A 151 -1.80 8.41 9.65
CA ALA A 151 -1.95 7.36 8.63
C ALA A 151 -3.40 7.28 8.10
N LEU A 152 -4.39 7.30 9.00
CA LEU A 152 -5.82 7.34 8.63
C LEU A 152 -6.22 8.68 8.00
N GLY A 153 -5.52 9.77 8.33
CA GLY A 153 -5.64 11.05 7.62
C GLY A 153 -5.27 10.92 6.14
N GLY A 154 -4.24 10.12 5.82
CA GLY A 154 -3.88 9.78 4.44
C GLY A 154 -5.01 9.09 3.67
N LEU A 155 -5.73 8.18 4.34
CA LEU A 155 -6.94 7.55 3.79
C LEU A 155 -8.00 8.60 3.42
N ALA A 156 -8.31 9.53 4.32
CA ALA A 156 -9.30 10.58 4.06
C ALA A 156 -8.88 11.51 2.91
N MET A 157 -7.58 11.85 2.86
CA MET A 157 -7.00 12.64 1.77
C MET A 157 -7.08 11.92 0.42
N GLY A 158 -6.89 10.60 0.38
CA GLY A 158 -7.04 9.81 -0.84
C GLY A 158 -8.46 9.85 -1.40
N VAL A 159 -9.47 9.78 -0.53
CA VAL A 159 -10.88 9.94 -0.93
C VAL A 159 -11.13 11.34 -1.50
N LEU A 160 -10.64 12.38 -0.82
CA LEU A 160 -10.84 13.78 -1.22
C LEU A 160 -10.18 14.12 -2.56
N ILE A 161 -8.94 13.68 -2.76
CA ILE A 161 -8.12 14.01 -3.95
C ILE A 161 -8.45 13.08 -5.14
N GLY A 162 -8.90 11.86 -4.89
CA GLY A 162 -9.02 10.88 -5.97
C GLY A 162 -10.12 11.18 -6.98
N ALA A 163 -11.27 11.71 -6.60
CA ALA A 163 -12.30 12.12 -7.56
C ALA A 163 -11.83 13.23 -8.52
N PRO A 164 -11.31 14.39 -8.05
CA PRO A 164 -10.81 15.44 -8.95
C PRO A 164 -9.58 14.99 -9.76
N PHE A 165 -8.70 14.16 -9.18
CA PHE A 165 -7.58 13.60 -9.93
C PHE A 165 -8.07 12.65 -11.05
N GLY A 166 -9.02 11.78 -10.74
CA GLY A 166 -9.59 10.82 -11.68
C GLY A 166 -10.31 11.50 -12.83
N SER A 167 -11.13 12.51 -12.56
CA SER A 167 -11.85 13.27 -13.59
C SER A 167 -10.90 14.02 -14.52
N VAL A 168 -9.97 14.80 -13.97
CA VAL A 168 -9.00 15.56 -14.78
C VAL A 168 -8.14 14.63 -15.64
N MET A 169 -7.59 13.54 -15.07
CA MET A 169 -6.75 12.64 -15.85
C MET A 169 -7.51 11.86 -16.91
N TYR A 170 -8.78 11.53 -16.65
CA TYR A 170 -9.64 10.90 -17.62
C TYR A 170 -9.86 11.79 -18.84
N ASP A 171 -10.12 13.08 -18.63
CA ASP A 171 -10.39 14.05 -19.70
C ASP A 171 -9.17 14.35 -20.59
N PHE A 172 -7.98 14.43 -20.00
CA PHE A 172 -6.77 14.83 -20.74
C PHE A 172 -6.02 13.66 -21.41
N VAL A 173 -6.04 12.45 -20.82
CA VAL A 173 -5.15 11.34 -21.24
C VAL A 173 -5.92 10.05 -21.54
N GLY A 174 -7.18 9.95 -21.14
CA GLY A 174 -8.07 8.83 -21.42
C GLY A 174 -8.23 7.83 -20.27
N LYS A 175 -9.11 6.84 -20.48
CA LYS A 175 -9.67 5.94 -19.45
C LYS A 175 -8.66 5.14 -18.64
N SER A 176 -7.52 4.76 -19.24
CA SER A 176 -6.51 3.91 -18.57
C SER A 176 -5.40 4.69 -17.87
N ALA A 177 -5.29 6.00 -18.12
CA ALA A 177 -4.21 6.84 -17.62
C ALA A 177 -4.16 6.95 -16.08
N PRO A 178 -5.25 7.29 -15.37
CA PRO A 178 -5.18 7.44 -13.92
C PRO A 178 -4.82 6.12 -13.22
N PHE A 179 -5.27 4.98 -13.74
CA PHE A 179 -4.95 3.66 -13.20
C PHE A 179 -3.49 3.28 -13.39
N LEU A 180 -2.89 3.58 -14.55
CA LEU A 180 -1.47 3.32 -14.79
C LEU A 180 -0.56 4.16 -13.91
N ILE A 181 -0.90 5.45 -13.71
CA ILE A 181 -0.14 6.33 -12.81
C ILE A 181 -0.22 5.80 -11.38
N LEU A 182 -1.41 5.42 -10.92
CA LEU A 182 -1.60 4.85 -9.59
C LEU A 182 -0.89 3.49 -9.43
N ALA A 183 -0.88 2.65 -10.46
CA ALA A 183 -0.13 1.40 -10.46
C ALA A 183 1.37 1.66 -10.32
N PHE A 184 1.91 2.65 -11.04
CA PHE A 184 3.32 3.03 -10.95
C PHE A 184 3.66 3.56 -9.54
N LEU A 185 2.83 4.43 -8.99
CA LEU A 185 3.00 4.94 -7.62
C LEU A 185 2.92 3.83 -6.58
N ALA A 186 1.99 2.88 -6.73
CA ALA A 186 1.86 1.74 -5.82
C ALA A 186 3.07 0.80 -5.88
N VAL A 187 3.65 0.57 -7.06
CA VAL A 187 4.91 -0.19 -7.20
C VAL A 187 6.08 0.57 -6.60
N PHE A 188 6.15 1.88 -6.82
CA PHE A 188 7.23 2.70 -6.28
C PHE A 188 7.19 2.69 -4.75
N ASP A 189 6.01 2.86 -4.16
CA ASP A 189 5.79 2.77 -2.71
C ASP A 189 6.13 1.36 -2.17
N GLY A 190 5.64 0.30 -2.82
CA GLY A 190 5.96 -1.08 -2.47
C GLY A 190 7.44 -1.44 -2.63
N ALA A 191 8.13 -0.85 -3.61
CA ALA A 191 9.57 -1.02 -3.82
C ALA A 191 10.38 -0.28 -2.74
N LEU A 192 9.93 0.92 -2.36
CA LEU A 192 10.52 1.68 -1.26
C LEU A 192 10.36 0.91 0.06
N GLN A 193 9.16 0.36 0.30
CA GLN A 193 8.88 -0.56 1.41
C GLN A 193 9.79 -1.78 1.40
N LEU A 194 9.92 -2.47 0.25
CA LEU A 194 10.80 -3.62 0.09
C LEU A 194 12.26 -3.27 0.40
N CYS A 195 12.77 -2.15 -0.12
CA CYS A 195 14.12 -1.69 0.15
C CYS A 195 14.36 -1.50 1.65
N ILE A 196 13.38 -0.95 2.38
CA ILE A 196 13.46 -0.82 3.85
C ILE A 196 13.47 -2.20 4.53
N LEU A 197 12.61 -3.11 4.08
CA LEU A 197 12.40 -4.43 4.70
C LEU A 197 13.53 -5.42 4.42
N THR A 198 14.04 -5.51 3.20
CA THR A 198 15.15 -6.42 2.83
C THR A 198 16.43 -6.07 3.59
N LEU A 199 16.61 -4.80 3.94
CA LEU A 199 17.75 -4.37 4.76
C LEU A 199 17.60 -4.76 6.24
N SER A 200 16.39 -5.03 6.75
CA SER A 200 16.17 -5.48 8.13
C SER A 200 16.65 -6.91 8.37
N ASN A 201 16.60 -7.78 7.36
CA ASN A 201 17.03 -9.18 7.43
C ASN A 201 18.56 -9.38 7.33
N CYS A 202 19.36 -8.30 7.27
CA CYS A 202 20.81 -8.43 7.35
C CYS A 202 21.20 -8.76 8.80
N PRO A 203 21.72 -9.97 9.10
CA PRO A 203 22.16 -10.30 10.44
C PRO A 203 23.31 -9.38 10.82
N SER A 204 23.28 -8.88 12.05
CA SER A 204 24.36 -8.19 12.75
C SER A 204 25.58 -9.10 13.02
N ASN A 205 25.96 -9.96 12.10
CA ASN A 205 27.25 -10.67 12.12
C ASN A 205 28.21 -10.00 11.15
N CYS A 206 28.57 -8.76 11.45
CA CYS A 206 29.91 -8.28 11.09
C CYS A 206 30.77 -8.44 12.36
N PRO A 207 31.79 -9.31 12.37
CA PRO A 207 32.71 -9.36 13.49
C PRO A 207 33.47 -8.03 13.56
N SER A 208 33.06 -7.15 14.48
CA SER A 208 33.78 -5.93 14.82
C SER A 208 34.65 -6.16 16.05
N THR A 209 35.67 -7.00 15.92
CA THR A 209 36.83 -7.02 16.84
C THR A 209 38.05 -7.59 16.11
N PRO A 210 39.13 -6.81 15.86
CA PRO A 210 40.45 -7.41 15.77
C PRO A 210 40.80 -7.98 17.17
N PRO A 211 41.44 -9.15 17.26
CA PRO A 211 41.74 -9.76 18.55
C PRO A 211 42.64 -8.84 19.38
N SER A 212 42.20 -8.60 20.60
CA SER A 212 42.91 -7.91 21.67
C SER A 212 44.31 -8.50 21.89
N LEU A 213 45.35 -7.69 21.74
CA LEU A 213 46.68 -7.96 22.27
C LEU A 213 46.90 -7.05 23.48
N HIS A 214 46.86 -7.62 24.68
CA HIS A 214 47.41 -7.05 25.90
C HIS A 214 47.76 -8.22 26.84
N PRO A 215 48.74 -8.08 27.75
CA PRO A 215 49.78 -7.06 27.88
C PRO A 215 51.17 -7.54 27.45
#